data_AF-A0A2T4GT63-F1
#
_entry.id   AF-A0A2T4GT63-F1
#
_cell.length_a   1.000
_cell.length_b   1.000
_cell.length_c   1.000
_cell.angle_alpha   90.00
_cell.angle_beta   90.00
_cell.angle_gamma   90.00
#
_symmetry.space_group_name_H-M   'P 1'
#
loop_
_entity.id
_entity.type
_entity.pdbx_description
1 polymer ?
#
loop_
_entity_poly.entity_id
_entity_poly.type
_entity_poly.pdbx_seq_one_letter_code
_entity_poly.pdbx_strand_id
1 'polypeptide(L)'
;MSKRNLLLCFDAFGTLIRPAKPVAQQYAQVARQCGLTDFSDEELQSTLISTIKQESKKNPNFGKETGLGATRWWTNVIHNTFTPLLKDGQALPQDLAPRLLHRFASREGYETEEGLVDALKGLKSNSSRHYHQLVVGVITNSDDRIPSILSSLGLTVSPLRYGTQSDANQTETNTYDIDFHCMSYDVGVEKPDKRIFNTAEYMLAQIISARSGRSLNESKSEVGTWQKVYVGDDYSKDVVGSTNAGWNPVLLDPKDECDSVADLKRWRSSPDEKSQKKAYWASVSQSDLRGESNIHLAPVFDPTLVDKLAAGDINAQHADKTLKEQAKSLPMHRYDWWAPGSAPPWPFKIPKPFDKPDLESVGNTMPWAEWDITSPISKSVFHFTKEQVATLWKKANEGSQQRLSQHDAVLAHIWSCIARARGLENDKDSFHCDLVYGVRPSFQLDNKFLGSPIVMMNIELPASQVCDRSNSTEVATQVRNTLKTISNPYNLSAHLHALTYEKSPQRIWQAFLGRRHVLVTTWARAGVYGIDFGLGSNCVYAEGVVPEMDGIVLIKEAPGPLSKHWTDNGVDISVYIRADDMDCLVRDPVLFPTTMSDEKETR
;
A
#
# COMPACT_ATOMS: atom_id res chain seq x y z
N MET A 1 19.92 27.81 -0.40
CA MET A 1 20.04 27.30 0.99
C MET A 1 21.40 26.63 1.13
N SER A 2 22.06 26.73 2.28
CA SER A 2 23.29 25.96 2.54
C SER A 2 22.99 24.45 2.52
N LYS A 3 23.91 23.66 1.97
CA LYS A 3 23.80 22.19 2.00
C LYS A 3 23.88 21.71 3.46
N ARG A 4 23.00 20.78 3.84
CA ARG A 4 22.96 20.20 5.19
C ARG A 4 23.82 18.93 5.28
N ASN A 5 24.24 18.55 6.48
CA ASN A 5 24.82 17.24 6.75
C ASN A 5 23.70 16.22 7.03
N LEU A 6 23.85 14.99 6.53
CA LEU A 6 22.87 13.92 6.68
C LEU A 6 23.51 12.67 7.31
N LEU A 7 22.90 12.20 8.39
CA LEU A 7 23.06 10.86 8.93
C LEU A 7 21.87 10.02 8.49
N LEU A 8 22.11 9.06 7.62
CA LEU A 8 21.10 8.15 7.08
C LEU A 8 21.36 6.75 7.60
N CYS A 9 20.49 6.24 8.45
CA CYS A 9 20.60 4.89 8.98
C CYS A 9 19.48 3.98 8.48
N PHE A 10 19.78 2.71 8.32
CA PHE A 10 18.83 1.70 7.85
C PHE A 10 18.69 0.57 8.89
N ASP A 11 17.51 -0.05 8.96
CA ASP A 11 17.42 -1.45 9.40
C ASP A 11 18.06 -2.36 8.35
N ALA A 12 18.46 -3.57 8.75
CA ALA A 12 19.00 -4.58 7.86
C ALA A 12 17.87 -5.41 7.22
N PHE A 13 17.15 -6.18 8.03
CA PHE A 13 16.10 -7.08 7.53
C PHE A 13 14.88 -6.29 7.06
N GLY A 14 14.24 -6.75 5.97
CA GLY A 14 13.06 -6.10 5.39
C GLY A 14 13.34 -4.76 4.70
N THR A 15 14.57 -4.23 4.85
CA THR A 15 15.00 -2.95 4.29
C THR A 15 16.18 -3.11 3.33
N LEU A 16 17.33 -3.59 3.81
CA LEU A 16 18.53 -3.80 2.98
C LEU A 16 18.62 -5.23 2.45
N ILE A 17 18.19 -6.20 3.26
CA ILE A 17 18.30 -7.62 2.98
C ILE A 17 17.01 -8.37 3.29
N ARG A 18 16.74 -9.43 2.52
CA ARG A 18 15.68 -10.39 2.77
C ARG A 18 16.18 -11.82 2.54
N PRO A 19 15.60 -12.85 3.18
CA PRO A 19 15.98 -14.24 2.90
C PRO A 19 15.79 -14.57 1.42
N ALA A 20 16.81 -15.14 0.77
CA ALA A 20 16.72 -15.51 -0.66
C ALA A 20 15.68 -16.61 -0.92
N LYS A 21 15.37 -17.40 0.11
CA LYS A 21 14.32 -18.43 0.16
C LYS A 21 13.74 -18.48 1.57
N PRO A 22 12.56 -19.09 1.78
CA PRO A 22 12.04 -19.37 3.12
C PRO A 22 13.11 -20.04 4.01
N VAL A 23 13.31 -19.51 5.22
CA VAL A 23 14.41 -19.92 6.12
C VAL A 23 14.40 -21.43 6.39
N ALA A 24 13.23 -22.02 6.65
CA ALA A 24 13.09 -23.45 6.88
C ALA A 24 13.54 -24.29 5.66
N GLN A 25 13.21 -23.86 4.43
CA GLN A 25 13.66 -24.54 3.21
C GLN A 25 15.18 -24.47 3.05
N GLN A 26 15.80 -23.34 3.42
CA GLN A 26 17.26 -23.23 3.42
C GLN A 26 17.90 -24.16 4.47
N TYR A 27 17.30 -24.28 5.66
CA TYR A 27 17.70 -25.24 6.69
C TYR A 27 17.61 -26.68 6.18
N ALA A 28 16.48 -27.04 5.56
CA ALA A 28 16.26 -28.35 4.98
C ALA A 28 17.29 -28.67 3.90
N GLN A 29 17.60 -27.71 3.02
CA GLN A 29 18.58 -27.90 1.96
C GLN A 29 19.97 -28.23 2.51
N VAL A 30 20.45 -27.48 3.51
CA VAL A 30 21.77 -27.76 4.11
C VAL A 30 21.75 -29.08 4.89
N ALA A 31 20.68 -29.38 5.61
CA ALA A 31 20.54 -30.63 6.34
C ALA A 31 20.57 -31.85 5.41
N ARG A 32 19.86 -31.79 4.26
CA ARG A 32 19.89 -32.82 3.22
C ARG A 32 21.29 -33.01 2.62
N GLN A 33 22.03 -31.92 2.41
CA GLN A 33 23.43 -31.97 1.98
C GLN A 33 24.36 -32.62 3.02
N CYS A 34 24.00 -32.52 4.30
CA CYS A 34 24.70 -33.18 5.41
C CYS A 34 24.22 -34.62 5.68
N GLY A 35 23.31 -35.17 4.86
CA GLY A 35 22.80 -36.54 5.00
C GLY A 35 21.59 -36.70 5.91
N LEU A 36 20.96 -35.60 6.37
CA LEU A 36 19.67 -35.65 7.07
C LEU A 36 18.53 -35.44 6.06
N THR A 37 17.83 -36.51 5.69
CA THR A 37 16.78 -36.47 4.66
C THR A 37 15.39 -36.86 5.18
N ASP A 38 15.29 -37.42 6.38
CA ASP A 38 14.08 -38.08 6.88
C ASP A 38 13.25 -37.15 7.78
N PHE A 39 12.78 -36.05 7.19
CA PHE A 39 11.84 -35.09 7.80
C PHE A 39 11.10 -34.32 6.70
N SER A 40 9.89 -33.86 7.01
CA SER A 40 9.15 -32.94 6.14
C SER A 40 9.59 -31.47 6.35
N ASP A 41 9.40 -30.63 5.34
CA ASP A 41 9.72 -29.20 5.44
C ASP A 41 8.82 -28.51 6.50
N GLU A 42 7.58 -28.98 6.66
CA GLU A 42 6.61 -28.49 7.65
C GLU A 42 7.02 -28.85 9.09
N GLU A 43 7.49 -30.07 9.33
CA GLU A 43 7.99 -30.53 10.63
C GLU A 43 9.22 -29.71 11.06
N LEU A 44 10.14 -29.50 10.12
CA LEU A 44 11.32 -28.68 10.33
C LEU A 44 10.95 -27.24 10.64
N GLN A 45 10.02 -26.64 9.87
CA GLN A 45 9.55 -25.28 10.10
C GLN A 45 8.94 -25.11 11.49
N SER A 46 8.08 -26.04 11.90
CA SER A 46 7.45 -26.03 13.23
C SER A 46 8.50 -26.09 14.35
N THR A 47 9.47 -26.99 14.23
CA THR A 47 10.52 -27.19 15.25
C THR A 47 11.49 -26.01 15.29
N LEU A 48 11.83 -25.42 14.14
CA LEU A 48 12.69 -24.23 14.07
C LEU A 48 12.03 -23.04 14.78
N ILE A 49 10.75 -22.77 14.50
CA ILE A 49 10.00 -21.68 15.12
C ILE A 49 9.91 -21.88 16.64
N SER A 50 9.61 -23.10 17.10
CA SER A 50 9.49 -23.39 18.53
C SER A 50 10.83 -23.23 19.24
N THR A 51 11.92 -23.67 18.62
CA THR A 51 13.27 -23.60 19.18
C THR A 51 13.78 -22.17 19.28
N ILE A 52 13.57 -21.34 18.24
CA ILE A 52 13.91 -19.91 18.30
C ILE A 52 13.19 -19.24 19.47
N LYS A 53 11.88 -19.47 19.62
CA LYS A 53 11.09 -18.91 20.74
C LYS A 53 11.62 -19.33 22.11
N GLN A 54 11.97 -20.61 22.27
CA GLN A 54 12.51 -21.14 23.52
C GLN A 54 13.89 -20.55 23.83
N GLU A 55 14.79 -20.51 22.85
CA GLU A 55 16.14 -19.98 23.02
C GLU A 55 16.12 -18.47 23.26
N SER A 56 15.26 -17.70 22.58
CA SER A 56 15.07 -16.26 22.83
C SER A 56 14.56 -15.98 24.24
N LYS A 57 13.66 -16.83 24.77
CA LYS A 57 13.15 -16.68 26.14
C LYS A 57 14.24 -17.01 27.17
N LYS A 58 15.07 -18.02 26.91
CA LYS A 58 16.11 -18.48 27.84
C LYS A 58 17.35 -17.58 27.81
N ASN A 59 17.70 -17.09 26.63
CA ASN A 59 18.91 -16.33 26.33
C ASN A 59 18.54 -15.12 25.45
N PRO A 60 17.98 -14.03 26.03
CA PRO A 60 17.52 -12.87 25.27
C PRO A 60 18.64 -12.18 24.48
N ASN A 61 18.26 -11.43 23.44
CA ASN A 61 19.15 -10.67 22.56
C ASN A 61 20.36 -11.49 22.11
N PHE A 62 20.08 -12.64 21.47
CA PHE A 62 21.08 -13.61 20.98
C PHE A 62 22.08 -14.09 22.05
N GLY A 63 21.62 -14.15 23.31
CA GLY A 63 22.44 -14.57 24.44
C GLY A 63 23.42 -13.51 24.95
N LYS A 64 23.21 -12.23 24.60
CA LYS A 64 24.00 -11.11 25.14
C LYS A 64 23.82 -10.98 26.65
N GLU A 65 22.58 -11.05 27.12
CA GLU A 65 22.25 -10.86 28.54
C GLU A 65 22.81 -11.98 29.43
N THR A 66 22.88 -13.20 28.89
CA THR A 66 23.37 -14.38 29.62
C THR A 66 24.86 -14.67 29.39
N GLY A 67 25.54 -13.88 28.55
CA GLY A 67 26.94 -14.10 28.19
C GLY A 67 27.18 -15.35 27.32
N LEU A 68 26.14 -15.92 26.71
CA LEU A 68 26.24 -17.15 25.91
C LEU A 68 27.03 -16.97 24.61
N GLY A 69 26.88 -15.80 23.97
CA GLY A 69 27.45 -15.52 22.65
C GLY A 69 26.51 -15.91 21.50
N ALA A 70 26.41 -15.06 20.48
CA ALA A 70 25.49 -15.24 19.36
C ALA A 70 25.75 -16.53 18.57
N THR A 71 27.02 -16.90 18.35
CA THR A 71 27.38 -18.15 17.66
C THR A 71 26.85 -19.38 18.39
N ARG A 72 27.01 -19.42 19.72
CA ARG A 72 26.53 -20.54 20.53
C ARG A 72 25.02 -20.55 20.64
N TRP A 73 24.40 -19.37 20.73
CA TRP A 73 22.95 -19.20 20.68
C TRP A 73 22.35 -19.83 19.42
N TRP A 74 22.88 -19.49 18.25
CA TRP A 74 22.42 -20.07 16.98
C TRP A 74 22.78 -21.54 16.83
N THR A 75 23.91 -21.99 17.36
CA THR A 75 24.28 -23.42 17.39
C THR A 75 23.26 -24.22 18.20
N ASN A 76 22.84 -23.72 19.36
CA ASN A 76 21.79 -24.34 20.16
C ASN A 76 20.47 -24.42 19.37
N VAL A 77 20.09 -23.33 18.70
CA VAL A 77 18.87 -23.32 17.86
C VAL A 77 18.95 -24.38 16.77
N ILE A 78 20.08 -24.48 16.06
CA ILE A 78 20.26 -25.47 15.00
C ILE A 78 20.16 -26.89 15.58
N HIS A 79 20.93 -27.20 16.63
CA HIS A 79 20.94 -28.54 17.21
C HIS A 79 19.55 -28.95 17.74
N ASN A 80 18.89 -28.05 18.47
CA ASN A 80 17.57 -28.32 19.04
C ASN A 80 16.46 -28.37 17.98
N THR A 81 16.64 -27.72 16.83
CA THR A 81 15.72 -27.83 15.68
C THR A 81 15.75 -29.24 15.08
N PHE A 82 16.92 -29.85 14.97
CA PHE A 82 17.07 -31.15 14.29
C PHE A 82 17.04 -32.35 15.23
N THR A 83 17.37 -32.20 16.51
CA THR A 83 17.40 -33.32 17.48
C THR A 83 16.09 -34.12 17.52
N PRO A 84 14.90 -33.49 17.55
CA PRO A 84 13.62 -34.23 17.54
C PRO A 84 13.31 -34.93 16.21
N LEU A 85 14.04 -34.60 15.14
CA LEU A 85 13.85 -35.12 13.78
C LEU A 85 14.84 -36.24 13.44
N LEU A 86 15.70 -36.61 14.39
CA LEU A 86 16.65 -37.72 14.23
C LEU A 86 15.93 -39.05 14.48
N LYS A 87 16.31 -40.08 13.71
CA LYS A 87 15.93 -41.46 14.03
C LYS A 87 16.68 -41.96 15.26
N ASP A 88 16.13 -43.00 15.89
CA ASP A 88 16.79 -43.71 16.98
C ASP A 88 18.23 -44.13 16.58
N GLY A 89 19.21 -43.62 17.33
CA GLY A 89 20.64 -43.89 17.10
C GLY A 89 21.34 -43.06 16.03
N GLN A 90 20.64 -42.16 15.33
CA GLN A 90 21.24 -41.24 14.36
C GLN A 90 21.89 -40.04 15.09
N ALA A 91 23.16 -39.77 14.81
CA ALA A 91 23.85 -38.60 15.34
C ALA A 91 23.64 -37.37 14.44
N LEU A 92 23.64 -36.18 15.04
CA LEU A 92 23.62 -34.92 14.29
C LEU A 92 24.94 -34.77 13.50
N PRO A 93 24.91 -34.45 12.19
CA PRO A 93 26.13 -34.20 11.43
C PRO A 93 26.92 -33.03 12.01
N GLN A 94 28.22 -33.22 12.26
CA GLN A 94 29.08 -32.20 12.88
C GLN A 94 29.16 -30.91 12.06
N ASP A 95 29.11 -31.02 10.73
CA ASP A 95 29.20 -29.88 9.81
C ASP A 95 27.88 -29.11 9.66
N LEU A 96 26.76 -29.60 10.22
CA LEU A 96 25.45 -29.00 10.01
C LEU A 96 25.37 -27.56 10.53
N ALA A 97 25.73 -27.35 11.79
CA ALA A 97 25.71 -26.02 12.39
C ALA A 97 26.72 -25.05 11.73
N PRO A 98 28.00 -25.44 11.52
CA PRO A 98 28.94 -24.59 10.78
C PRO A 98 28.46 -24.17 9.39
N ARG A 99 27.89 -25.10 8.60
CA ARG A 99 27.38 -24.80 7.25
C ARG A 99 26.18 -23.86 7.27
N LEU A 100 25.26 -24.04 8.21
CA LEU A 100 24.11 -23.14 8.37
C LEU A 100 24.54 -21.75 8.83
N LEU A 101 25.47 -21.67 9.79
CA LEU A 101 26.01 -20.39 10.24
C LEU A 101 26.72 -19.64 9.10
N HIS A 102 27.49 -20.35 8.27
CA HIS A 102 28.14 -19.78 7.08
C HIS A 102 27.12 -19.26 6.05
N ARG A 103 26.09 -20.06 5.74
CA ARG A 103 25.02 -19.67 4.81
C ARG A 103 24.35 -18.38 5.26
N PHE A 104 23.95 -18.30 6.54
CA PHE A 104 23.30 -17.13 7.12
C PHE A 104 24.30 -16.04 7.58
N ALA A 105 25.54 -16.09 7.12
CA ALA A 105 26.52 -15.00 7.22
C ALA A 105 26.92 -14.43 5.84
N SER A 106 26.22 -14.84 4.76
CA SER A 106 26.58 -14.45 3.40
C SER A 106 25.36 -14.36 2.46
N ARG A 107 25.63 -13.99 1.20
CA ARG A 107 24.68 -13.97 0.07
C ARG A 107 24.05 -15.33 -0.24
N GLU A 108 24.55 -16.43 0.32
CA GLU A 108 23.87 -17.71 0.20
C GLU A 108 22.53 -17.72 0.94
N GLY A 109 22.43 -16.99 2.06
CA GLY A 109 21.23 -16.89 2.88
C GLY A 109 20.24 -15.81 2.45
N TYR A 110 20.76 -14.78 1.78
CA TYR A 110 20.09 -13.49 1.63
C TYR A 110 20.27 -12.89 0.24
N GLU A 111 19.29 -12.08 -0.13
CA GLU A 111 19.30 -11.24 -1.32
C GLU A 111 18.91 -9.81 -0.96
N THR A 112 18.98 -8.93 -1.95
CA THR A 112 18.64 -7.51 -1.86
C THR A 112 17.73 -7.12 -3.03
N GLU A 113 16.99 -6.02 -2.91
CA GLU A 113 16.15 -5.53 -4.00
C GLU A 113 16.98 -5.15 -5.23
N GLU A 114 16.39 -5.32 -6.41
CA GLU A 114 17.05 -5.01 -7.67
C GLU A 114 17.49 -3.53 -7.71
N GLY A 115 18.78 -3.30 -8.00
CA GLY A 115 19.36 -1.96 -8.05
C GLY A 115 19.71 -1.32 -6.69
N LEU A 116 19.42 -1.95 -5.54
CA LEU A 116 19.69 -1.33 -4.23
C LEU A 116 21.19 -1.08 -4.00
N VAL A 117 22.04 -2.05 -4.34
CA VAL A 117 23.50 -1.93 -4.17
C VAL A 117 24.05 -0.77 -5.00
N ASP A 118 23.61 -0.66 -6.25
CA ASP A 118 24.02 0.42 -7.15
C ASP A 118 23.48 1.77 -6.69
N ALA A 119 22.25 1.81 -6.15
CA ALA A 119 21.66 3.00 -5.58
C ALA A 119 22.45 3.50 -4.34
N LEU A 120 22.85 2.61 -3.43
CA LEU A 120 23.65 2.98 -2.25
C LEU A 120 25.05 3.48 -2.65
N LYS A 121 25.72 2.80 -3.58
CA LYS A 121 27.00 3.25 -4.15
C LYS A 121 26.88 4.60 -4.84
N GLY A 122 25.82 4.77 -5.62
CA GLY A 122 25.49 6.01 -6.32
C GLY A 122 25.21 7.16 -5.36
N LEU A 123 24.50 6.88 -4.26
CA LEU A 123 24.21 7.83 -3.19
C LEU A 123 25.50 8.35 -2.54
N LYS A 124 26.44 7.46 -2.22
CA LYS A 124 27.72 7.85 -1.63
C LYS A 124 28.59 8.62 -2.60
N SER A 125 28.69 8.16 -3.85
CA SER A 125 29.50 8.78 -4.91
C SER A 125 29.00 10.17 -5.32
N ASN A 126 27.69 10.41 -5.29
CA ASN A 126 27.06 11.69 -5.69
C ASN A 126 26.62 12.57 -4.52
N SER A 127 26.93 12.18 -3.28
CA SER A 127 26.44 12.83 -2.06
C SER A 127 26.71 14.34 -2.01
N SER A 128 27.86 14.77 -2.50
CA SER A 128 28.30 16.18 -2.53
C SER A 128 27.39 17.10 -3.34
N ARG A 129 26.52 16.57 -4.22
CA ARG A 129 25.54 17.35 -4.98
C ARG A 129 24.41 17.89 -4.08
N HIS A 130 23.99 17.10 -3.09
CA HIS A 130 22.81 17.37 -2.27
C HIS A 130 23.15 17.70 -0.81
N TYR A 131 24.20 17.09 -0.28
CA TYR A 131 24.61 17.22 1.12
C TYR A 131 26.03 17.74 1.23
N HIS A 132 26.33 18.42 2.34
CA HIS A 132 27.69 18.82 2.65
C HIS A 132 28.51 17.61 3.13
N GLN A 133 27.91 16.77 3.98
CA GLN A 133 28.44 15.47 4.37
C GLN A 133 27.32 14.43 4.45
N LEU A 134 27.65 13.19 4.10
CA LEU A 134 26.77 12.03 4.23
C LEU A 134 27.50 10.92 5.01
N VAL A 135 26.83 10.45 6.06
CA VAL A 135 27.22 9.25 6.81
C VAL A 135 26.06 8.27 6.74
N VAL A 136 26.35 7.04 6.37
CA VAL A 136 25.40 5.95 6.26
C VAL A 136 25.70 4.90 7.33
N GLY A 137 24.70 4.53 8.13
CA GLY A 137 24.85 3.53 9.19
C GLY A 137 23.80 2.44 9.12
N VAL A 138 24.04 1.33 9.82
CA VAL A 138 23.04 0.29 10.06
C VAL A 138 22.71 0.23 11.54
N ILE A 139 21.43 0.31 11.88
CA ILE A 139 20.91 0.13 13.24
C ILE A 139 19.89 -1.00 13.19
N THR A 140 20.14 -2.14 13.83
CA THR A 140 19.31 -3.34 13.61
C THR A 140 19.21 -4.24 14.84
N ASN A 141 18.06 -4.89 15.01
CA ASN A 141 17.87 -5.93 16.03
C ASN A 141 18.43 -7.25 15.50
N SER A 142 19.75 -7.40 15.57
CA SER A 142 20.45 -8.55 15.03
C SER A 142 21.73 -8.82 15.84
N ASP A 143 22.39 -9.91 15.46
CA ASP A 143 23.72 -10.27 15.92
C ASP A 143 24.84 -9.70 15.02
N ASP A 144 26.03 -10.26 15.19
CA ASP A 144 27.30 -9.78 14.67
C ASP A 144 27.55 -10.02 13.18
N ARG A 145 26.64 -10.73 12.49
CA ARG A 145 26.85 -11.18 11.11
C ARG A 145 26.47 -10.17 10.03
N ILE A 146 25.71 -9.13 10.35
CA ILE A 146 25.20 -8.15 9.37
C ILE A 146 26.30 -7.56 8.46
N PRO A 147 27.46 -7.12 8.97
CA PRO A 147 28.52 -6.59 8.12
C PRO A 147 29.02 -7.59 7.07
N SER A 148 29.15 -8.88 7.45
CA SER A 148 29.58 -9.94 6.54
C SER A 148 28.56 -10.24 5.44
N ILE A 149 27.26 -10.22 5.80
CA ILE A 149 26.16 -10.40 4.85
C ILE A 149 26.18 -9.27 3.81
N LEU A 150 26.20 -8.01 4.24
CA LEU A 150 26.20 -6.84 3.35
C LEU A 150 27.45 -6.81 2.46
N SER A 151 28.62 -7.17 3.01
CA SER A 151 29.87 -7.27 2.22
C SER A 151 29.76 -8.31 1.13
N SER A 152 29.24 -9.49 1.47
CA SER A 152 29.05 -10.57 0.49
C SER A 152 28.04 -10.21 -0.60
N LEU A 153 27.08 -9.31 -0.32
CA LEU A 153 26.12 -8.81 -1.31
C LEU A 153 26.71 -7.74 -2.25
N GLY A 154 27.95 -7.31 -2.00
CA GLY A 154 28.69 -6.41 -2.89
C GLY A 154 28.76 -4.96 -2.43
N LEU A 155 28.38 -4.67 -1.18
CA LEU A 155 28.61 -3.37 -0.55
C LEU A 155 30.01 -3.32 0.08
N THR A 156 30.64 -2.14 0.04
CA THR A 156 31.90 -1.87 0.73
C THR A 156 31.58 -1.47 2.17
N VAL A 157 31.79 -2.36 3.12
CA VAL A 157 31.32 -2.19 4.50
C VAL A 157 32.47 -1.83 5.43
N SER A 158 32.30 -0.75 6.20
CA SER A 158 33.28 -0.32 7.20
C SER A 158 33.41 -1.34 8.34
N PRO A 159 34.62 -1.56 8.88
CA PRO A 159 34.82 -2.37 10.08
C PRO A 159 34.38 -1.66 11.37
N LEU A 160 34.03 -0.37 11.30
CA LEU A 160 33.64 0.43 12.46
C LEU A 160 32.31 -0.07 13.04
N ARG A 161 32.39 -0.71 14.20
CA ARG A 161 31.25 -1.38 14.83
C ARG A 161 31.26 -1.12 16.33
N TYR A 162 30.12 -0.65 16.84
CA TYR A 162 30.00 -0.35 18.26
C TYR A 162 30.37 -1.56 19.13
N GLY A 163 31.07 -1.31 20.24
CA GLY A 163 31.46 -2.36 21.19
C GLY A 163 32.66 -3.21 20.77
N THR A 164 33.28 -2.95 19.61
CA THR A 164 34.51 -3.63 19.16
C THR A 164 35.73 -2.70 19.23
N GLN A 165 36.94 -3.27 19.22
CA GLN A 165 38.20 -2.49 19.22
C GLN A 165 38.52 -1.83 17.87
N SER A 166 37.53 -1.64 16.99
CA SER A 166 37.71 -1.00 15.69
C SER A 166 38.10 0.48 15.88
N ASP A 167 39.29 0.86 15.41
CA ASP A 167 39.80 2.23 15.49
C ASP A 167 39.17 3.08 14.38
N ALA A 168 38.42 4.12 14.75
CA ALA A 168 37.82 5.05 13.81
C ALA A 168 38.89 5.76 12.95
N ASN A 169 40.12 5.91 13.45
CA ASN A 169 41.21 6.53 12.70
C ASN A 169 41.69 5.66 11.53
N GLN A 170 41.52 4.32 11.61
CA GLN A 170 41.83 3.42 10.48
C GLN A 170 40.80 3.50 9.35
N THR A 171 39.68 4.20 9.55
CA THR A 171 38.64 4.40 8.55
C THR A 171 38.77 5.71 7.77
N GLU A 172 39.76 6.55 8.09
CA GLU A 172 39.95 7.89 7.50
C GLU A 172 40.21 7.88 5.99
N THR A 173 40.83 6.82 5.45
CA THR A 173 41.35 6.79 4.08
C THR A 173 40.43 6.08 3.08
N ASN A 174 39.45 5.31 3.55
CA ASN A 174 38.60 4.48 2.70
C ASN A 174 37.16 5.04 2.61
N THR A 175 36.62 5.04 1.39
CA THR A 175 35.20 5.32 1.18
C THR A 175 34.41 4.02 1.32
N TYR A 176 33.52 3.96 2.30
CA TYR A 176 32.62 2.83 2.53
C TYR A 176 31.21 3.18 2.06
N ASP A 177 30.45 2.19 1.60
CA ASP A 177 29.02 2.31 1.31
C ASP A 177 28.21 2.40 2.61
N ILE A 178 28.67 1.68 3.65
CA ILE A 178 28.16 1.71 5.03
C ILE A 178 29.30 2.09 5.97
N ASP A 179 29.19 3.23 6.66
CA ASP A 179 30.26 3.82 7.47
C ASP A 179 30.36 3.21 8.89
N PHE A 180 29.25 2.74 9.48
CA PHE A 180 29.25 2.10 10.80
C PHE A 180 28.05 1.20 11.06
N HIS A 181 28.12 0.41 12.15
CA HIS A 181 27.08 -0.54 12.55
C HIS A 181 26.75 -0.46 14.05
N CYS A 182 25.46 -0.49 14.37
CA CYS A 182 24.88 -0.64 15.71
C CYS A 182 23.85 -1.80 15.75
N MET A 183 24.27 -2.97 16.23
CA MET A 183 23.44 -4.17 16.32
C MET A 183 22.99 -4.32 17.76
N SER A 184 21.75 -4.76 17.98
CA SER A 184 21.21 -4.93 19.33
C SER A 184 22.09 -5.79 20.22
N TYR A 185 22.73 -6.81 19.65
CA TYR A 185 23.69 -7.67 20.34
C TYR A 185 24.88 -6.89 20.92
N ASP A 186 25.43 -5.93 20.19
CA ASP A 186 26.59 -5.16 20.65
C ASP A 186 26.21 -4.09 21.65
N VAL A 187 25.12 -3.39 21.36
CA VAL A 187 24.61 -2.30 22.22
C VAL A 187 24.06 -2.87 23.53
N GLY A 188 23.53 -4.10 23.50
CA GLY A 188 22.89 -4.75 24.63
C GLY A 188 21.41 -4.41 24.81
N VAL A 189 20.83 -3.64 23.88
CA VAL A 189 19.39 -3.34 23.85
C VAL A 189 18.85 -3.43 22.43
N GLU A 190 17.58 -3.76 22.31
CA GLU A 190 16.84 -3.83 21.06
C GLU A 190 16.04 -2.54 20.82
N LYS A 191 15.84 -2.16 19.55
CA LYS A 191 14.77 -1.25 19.15
C LYS A 191 13.43 -1.77 19.71
N PRO A 192 12.55 -0.91 20.27
CA PRO A 192 12.55 0.56 20.15
C PRO A 192 13.30 1.32 21.25
N ASP A 193 14.20 0.70 22.02
CA ASP A 193 14.93 1.41 23.06
C ASP A 193 15.82 2.51 22.48
N LYS A 194 15.59 3.77 22.88
CA LYS A 194 16.33 4.94 22.36
C LYS A 194 17.85 4.85 22.50
N ARG A 195 18.37 4.04 23.45
CA ARG A 195 19.82 3.88 23.67
C ARG A 195 20.55 3.34 22.43
N ILE A 196 19.88 2.54 21.58
CA ILE A 196 20.48 2.05 20.34
C ILE A 196 20.70 3.17 19.30
N PHE A 197 19.78 4.14 19.23
CA PHE A 197 19.91 5.31 18.36
C PHE A 197 20.92 6.32 18.90
N ASN A 198 20.93 6.55 20.23
CA ASN A 198 21.96 7.37 20.88
C ASN A 198 23.37 6.82 20.64
N THR A 199 23.49 5.48 20.53
CA THR A 199 24.76 4.83 20.19
C THR A 199 25.19 5.17 18.77
N ALA A 200 24.26 5.21 17.80
CA ALA A 200 24.55 5.66 16.44
C ALA A 200 25.01 7.13 16.38
N GLU A 201 24.47 8.00 17.22
CA GLU A 201 24.95 9.38 17.36
C GLU A 201 26.38 9.45 17.91
N TYR A 202 26.73 8.56 18.84
CA TYR A 202 28.11 8.41 19.31
C TYR A 202 29.04 7.94 18.18
N MET A 203 28.62 6.96 17.37
CA MET A 203 29.39 6.50 16.21
C MET A 203 29.61 7.63 15.19
N LEU A 204 28.58 8.45 14.94
CA LEU A 204 28.72 9.65 14.09
C LEU A 204 29.76 10.61 14.68
N ALA A 205 29.73 10.87 15.99
CA ALA A 205 30.72 11.75 16.63
C ALA A 205 32.16 11.22 16.46
N GLN A 206 32.37 9.90 16.52
CA GLN A 206 33.67 9.29 16.24
C GLN A 206 34.12 9.52 14.80
N ILE A 207 33.21 9.36 13.82
CA ILE A 207 33.50 9.61 12.40
C ILE A 207 33.82 11.08 12.15
N ILE A 208 33.06 12.02 12.74
CA ILE A 208 33.32 13.46 12.63
C ILE A 208 34.69 13.79 13.22
N SER A 209 35.01 13.23 14.39
CA SER A 209 36.29 13.45 15.07
C SER A 209 37.47 12.99 14.21
N ALA A 210 37.41 11.76 13.68
CA ALA A 210 38.44 11.22 12.78
C ALA A 210 38.58 12.06 11.50
N ARG A 211 37.48 12.37 10.80
CA ARG A 211 37.52 13.11 9.53
C ARG A 211 38.00 14.56 9.67
N SER A 212 37.79 15.20 10.83
CA SER A 212 38.08 16.62 11.03
C SER A 212 39.28 16.90 11.94
N GLY A 213 39.88 15.87 12.55
CA GLY A 213 40.97 16.01 13.52
C GLY A 213 40.58 16.73 14.81
N ARG A 214 39.27 16.94 15.05
CA ARG A 214 38.74 17.62 16.24
C ARG A 214 38.53 16.64 17.38
N SER A 215 38.43 17.16 18.61
CA SER A 215 38.15 16.32 19.76
C SER A 215 36.76 15.66 19.67
N LEU A 216 36.60 14.50 20.31
CA LEU A 216 35.31 13.80 20.36
C LEU A 216 34.22 14.66 21.03
N ASN A 217 34.58 15.51 21.99
CA ASN A 217 33.61 16.38 22.68
C ASN A 217 33.06 17.47 21.75
N GLU A 218 33.91 18.12 20.96
CA GLU A 218 33.48 19.09 19.95
C GLU A 218 32.61 18.41 18.88
N SER A 219 32.99 17.19 18.49
CA SER A 219 32.26 16.40 17.49
C SER A 219 30.86 16.00 17.99
N LYS A 220 30.71 15.66 19.28
CA LYS A 220 29.40 15.38 19.89
C LYS A 220 28.46 16.59 19.85
N SER A 221 28.99 17.79 20.08
CA SER A 221 28.18 19.02 19.98
C SER A 221 27.69 19.27 18.56
N GLU A 222 28.47 18.89 17.54
CA GLU A 222 28.06 19.02 16.13
C GLU A 222 26.94 18.06 15.72
N VAL A 223 26.87 16.85 16.31
CA VAL A 223 25.85 15.84 15.95
C VAL A 223 24.43 16.39 16.00
N GLY A 224 24.13 17.30 16.94
CA GLY A 224 22.81 17.94 17.05
C GLY A 224 22.41 18.80 15.84
N THR A 225 23.37 19.19 14.99
CA THR A 225 23.16 19.97 13.76
C THR A 225 22.88 19.10 12.53
N TRP A 226 23.13 17.79 12.62
CA TRP A 226 22.93 16.86 11.52
C TRP A 226 21.46 16.51 11.37
N GLN A 227 20.98 16.43 10.13
CA GLN A 227 19.69 15.80 9.86
C GLN A 227 19.86 14.29 10.05
N LYS A 228 19.01 13.70 10.89
CA LYS A 228 19.07 12.27 11.24
C LYS A 228 17.84 11.58 10.69
N VAL A 229 18.04 10.63 9.78
CA VAL A 229 16.97 9.87 9.13
C VAL A 229 17.17 8.39 9.40
N TYR A 230 16.09 7.70 9.75
CA TYR A 230 16.09 6.27 9.94
C TYR A 230 15.07 5.60 9.01
N VAL A 231 15.49 4.58 8.27
CA VAL A 231 14.65 3.83 7.33
C VAL A 231 14.51 2.38 7.81
N GLY A 232 13.30 1.88 7.96
CA GLY A 232 13.02 0.50 8.42
C GLY A 232 11.63 0.02 8.02
N ASP A 233 11.31 -1.25 8.24
CA ASP A 233 10.05 -1.90 7.84
C ASP A 233 9.07 -2.15 9.00
N ASP A 234 9.50 -1.99 10.26
CA ASP A 234 8.67 -2.24 11.45
C ASP A 234 8.23 -0.92 12.11
N TYR A 235 6.92 -0.66 12.14
CA TYR A 235 6.38 0.55 12.76
C TYR A 235 6.79 0.74 14.23
N SER A 236 6.71 -0.32 15.04
CA SER A 236 6.99 -0.19 16.47
C SER A 236 8.48 -0.01 16.72
N LYS A 237 9.34 -0.72 16.00
CA LYS A 237 10.78 -0.71 16.25
C LYS A 237 11.46 0.46 15.56
N ASP A 238 11.04 0.79 14.35
CA ASP A 238 11.74 1.70 13.46
C ASP A 238 11.14 3.09 13.49
N VAL A 239 9.82 3.20 13.35
CA VAL A 239 9.14 4.50 13.36
C VAL A 239 9.09 5.05 14.79
N VAL A 240 8.46 4.31 15.71
CA VAL A 240 8.32 4.76 17.10
C VAL A 240 9.69 4.84 17.79
N GLY A 241 10.56 3.85 17.59
CA GLY A 241 11.90 3.84 18.18
C GLY A 241 12.75 5.04 17.79
N SER A 242 12.84 5.35 16.49
CA SER A 242 13.65 6.47 15.99
C SER A 242 13.00 7.82 16.31
N THR A 243 11.68 7.94 16.25
CA THR A 243 10.95 9.17 16.65
C THR A 243 11.22 9.51 18.11
N ASN A 244 11.16 8.53 19.01
CA ASN A 244 11.43 8.71 20.43
C ASN A 244 12.91 9.07 20.72
N ALA A 245 13.81 8.80 19.79
CA ALA A 245 15.20 9.24 19.84
C ALA A 245 15.43 10.61 19.17
N GLY A 246 14.39 11.26 18.64
CA GLY A 246 14.50 12.55 17.95
C GLY A 246 15.06 12.46 16.53
N TRP A 247 14.86 11.31 15.86
CA TRP A 247 15.21 11.09 14.46
C TRP A 247 13.98 11.20 13.57
N ASN A 248 14.19 11.42 12.27
CA ASN A 248 13.13 11.44 11.27
C ASN A 248 12.91 10.00 10.73
N PRO A 249 11.77 9.35 11.01
CA PRO A 249 11.50 8.01 10.53
C PRO A 249 11.05 7.99 9.07
N VAL A 250 11.39 6.92 8.36
CA VAL A 250 10.84 6.53 7.06
C VAL A 250 10.45 5.05 7.17
N LEU A 251 9.16 4.76 7.02
CA LEU A 251 8.66 3.38 6.97
C LEU A 251 8.73 2.88 5.52
N LEU A 252 9.48 1.81 5.30
CA LEU A 252 9.51 1.07 4.06
C LEU A 252 8.51 -0.08 4.17
N ASP A 253 7.42 -0.04 3.40
CA ASP A 253 6.42 -1.11 3.34
C ASP A 253 6.39 -1.71 1.93
N PRO A 254 7.34 -2.62 1.59
CA PRO A 254 7.48 -3.13 0.24
C PRO A 254 6.44 -4.20 -0.12
N LYS A 255 5.68 -4.73 0.84
CA LYS A 255 4.74 -5.83 0.65
C LYS A 255 3.29 -5.53 1.01
N ASP A 256 2.99 -4.32 1.50
CA ASP A 256 1.65 -3.99 2.01
C ASP A 256 1.21 -4.95 3.15
N GLU A 257 2.17 -5.58 3.86
CA GLU A 257 1.92 -6.56 4.94
C GLU A 257 1.52 -5.87 6.27
N CYS A 258 1.24 -4.56 6.26
CA CYS A 258 0.78 -3.79 7.43
C CYS A 258 -0.68 -4.14 7.81
N ASP A 259 -0.92 -5.40 8.15
CA ASP A 259 -2.20 -5.94 8.61
C ASP A 259 -2.32 -6.03 10.14
N SER A 260 -1.24 -5.85 10.90
CA SER A 260 -1.27 -6.06 12.36
C SER A 260 -1.41 -4.79 13.20
N VAL A 261 -1.37 -3.59 12.61
CA VAL A 261 -1.59 -2.37 13.38
C VAL A 261 -3.10 -2.16 13.56
N ALA A 262 -3.64 -2.65 14.67
CA ALA A 262 -5.02 -2.42 15.10
C ALA A 262 -5.36 -0.91 15.14
N ASP A 263 -4.36 -0.05 15.31
CA ASP A 263 -4.49 1.41 15.25
C ASP A 263 -4.43 2.01 13.84
N LEU A 264 -4.02 1.29 12.79
CA LEU A 264 -4.21 1.69 11.38
C LEU A 264 -5.48 1.07 10.80
N LYS A 265 -5.89 -0.12 11.28
CA LYS A 265 -7.17 -0.74 10.94
C LYS A 265 -8.38 0.10 11.38
N ARG A 266 -8.26 0.86 12.48
CA ARG A 266 -9.27 1.85 12.90
C ARG A 266 -9.40 3.05 11.95
N TRP A 267 -8.44 3.22 11.03
CA TRP A 267 -8.36 4.31 10.07
C TRP A 267 -8.50 3.86 8.61
N ARG A 268 -8.79 2.57 8.37
CA ARG A 268 -9.13 2.03 7.05
C ARG A 268 -10.56 2.44 6.68
N SER A 269 -10.71 3.67 6.21
CA SER A 269 -11.92 4.16 5.54
C SER A 269 -11.63 4.59 4.10
N SER A 270 -12.72 4.75 3.34
CA SER A 270 -12.80 5.01 1.89
C SER A 270 -11.79 6.07 1.38
N PRO A 271 -11.36 6.01 0.09
CA PRO A 271 -10.39 6.95 -0.46
C PRO A 271 -10.69 8.43 -0.29
N ASP A 272 -11.97 8.82 -0.31
CA ASP A 272 -12.39 10.22 -0.10
C ASP A 272 -12.00 10.74 1.29
N GLU A 273 -11.93 9.85 2.29
CA GLU A 273 -11.54 10.20 3.66
C GLU A 273 -10.02 10.36 3.81
N LYS A 274 -9.22 9.63 3.02
CA LYS A 274 -7.74 9.64 3.09
C LYS A 274 -7.17 10.96 2.59
N SER A 275 -7.66 11.49 1.47
CA SER A 275 -7.13 12.73 0.89
C SER A 275 -7.47 13.95 1.75
N GLN A 276 -8.67 13.97 2.34
CA GLN A 276 -9.09 15.01 3.28
C GLN A 276 -8.27 14.97 4.57
N LYS A 277 -8.15 13.80 5.23
CA LYS A 277 -7.31 13.62 6.44
C LYS A 277 -5.86 13.99 6.20
N LYS A 278 -5.26 13.59 5.09
CA LYS A 278 -3.88 13.94 4.78
C LYS A 278 -3.71 15.45 4.53
N ALA A 279 -4.65 16.10 3.84
CA ALA A 279 -4.66 17.56 3.70
C ALA A 279 -4.84 18.29 5.05
N TYR A 280 -5.63 17.73 5.98
CA TYR A 280 -5.80 18.24 7.34
C TYR A 280 -4.49 18.18 8.14
N TRP A 281 -3.82 17.03 8.15
CA TRP A 281 -2.54 16.87 8.85
C TRP A 281 -1.42 17.68 8.20
N ALA A 282 -1.41 17.78 6.87
CA ALA A 282 -0.51 18.66 6.15
C ALA A 282 -0.66 20.12 6.59
N SER A 283 -1.90 20.60 6.73
CA SER A 283 -2.18 21.97 7.18
C SER A 283 -1.72 22.22 8.63
N VAL A 284 -1.98 21.27 9.55
CA VAL A 284 -1.49 21.35 10.93
C VAL A 284 0.03 21.38 10.97
N SER A 285 0.67 20.45 10.27
CA SER A 285 2.13 20.35 10.18
C SER A 285 2.77 21.63 9.62
N GLN A 286 2.18 22.23 8.57
CA GLN A 286 2.63 23.52 8.03
C GLN A 286 2.50 24.65 9.06
N SER A 287 1.38 24.73 9.78
CA SER A 287 1.16 25.75 10.81
C SER A 287 2.18 25.64 11.94
N ASP A 288 2.40 24.43 12.44
CA ASP A 288 3.36 24.15 13.50
C ASP A 288 4.79 24.53 13.06
N LEU A 289 5.17 24.19 11.82
CA LEU A 289 6.47 24.53 11.26
C LEU A 289 6.66 26.04 11.00
N ARG A 290 5.58 26.79 10.74
CA ARG A 290 5.63 28.25 10.53
C ARG A 290 5.53 29.04 11.84
N GLY A 291 5.31 28.37 12.98
CA GLY A 291 5.08 29.05 14.27
C GLY A 291 3.77 29.85 14.29
N GLU A 292 2.83 29.51 13.40
CA GLU A 292 1.49 30.10 13.35
C GLU A 292 0.63 29.45 14.45
N SER A 293 -0.25 30.23 15.08
CA SER A 293 -1.11 29.77 16.18
C SER A 293 -1.87 28.49 15.80
N ASN A 294 -1.90 27.51 16.72
CA ASN A 294 -2.58 26.21 16.58
C ASN A 294 -3.84 26.31 15.72
N ILE A 295 -3.81 25.74 14.51
CA ILE A 295 -5.03 25.51 13.74
C ILE A 295 -5.87 24.52 14.55
N HIS A 296 -6.86 25.03 15.28
CA HIS A 296 -7.89 24.21 15.91
C HIS A 296 -8.80 23.64 14.82
N LEU A 297 -8.41 22.51 14.25
CA LEU A 297 -9.28 21.72 13.41
C LEU A 297 -10.37 21.09 14.28
N ALA A 298 -11.63 21.41 13.97
CA ALA A 298 -12.80 20.81 14.60
C ALA A 298 -13.51 19.91 13.57
N PRO A 299 -12.99 18.68 13.34
CA PRO A 299 -13.68 17.73 12.48
C PRO A 299 -15.05 17.38 13.09
N VAL A 300 -16.08 17.28 12.26
CA VAL A 300 -17.48 17.10 12.71
C VAL A 300 -17.89 15.67 12.42
N PHE A 301 -17.99 14.84 13.47
CA PHE A 301 -18.67 13.55 13.40
C PHE A 301 -20.07 13.69 14.00
N ASP A 302 -21.02 14.11 13.18
CA ASP A 302 -22.44 14.25 13.56
C ASP A 302 -23.34 13.59 12.50
N PRO A 303 -23.62 12.27 12.63
CA PRO A 303 -24.50 11.55 11.71
C PRO A 303 -25.89 12.19 11.56
N THR A 304 -26.36 12.96 12.55
CA THR A 304 -27.68 13.60 12.48
C THR A 304 -27.78 14.64 11.36
N LEU A 305 -26.65 15.15 10.87
CA LEU A 305 -26.60 16.02 9.69
C LEU A 305 -27.05 15.28 8.42
N VAL A 306 -26.78 13.98 8.32
CA VAL A 306 -27.25 13.13 7.22
C VAL A 306 -28.70 12.71 7.45
N ASP A 307 -29.06 12.35 8.69
CA ASP A 307 -30.45 11.96 9.02
C ASP A 307 -31.46 13.06 8.67
N LYS A 308 -31.12 14.33 8.92
CA LYS A 308 -31.96 15.49 8.58
C LYS A 308 -32.19 15.69 7.08
N LEU A 309 -31.40 15.03 6.23
CA LEU A 309 -31.55 15.10 4.78
C LEU A 309 -32.46 13.98 4.24
N ALA A 310 -32.87 13.03 5.07
CA ALA A 310 -33.85 12.03 4.69
C ALA A 310 -35.23 12.65 4.50
N ALA A 311 -35.96 12.19 3.48
CA ALA A 311 -37.34 12.62 3.26
C ALA A 311 -38.28 11.98 4.28
N GLY A 312 -39.44 12.62 4.53
CA GLY A 312 -40.46 12.08 5.42
C GLY A 312 -40.05 11.99 6.90
N ASP A 313 -40.89 11.34 7.70
CA ASP A 313 -40.57 11.05 9.11
C ASP A 313 -39.86 9.70 9.20
N ILE A 314 -38.53 9.73 9.36
CA ILE A 314 -37.70 8.53 9.52
C ILE A 314 -37.83 7.84 10.89
N ASN A 315 -38.54 8.46 11.84
CA ASN A 315 -38.83 7.87 13.15
C ASN A 315 -40.23 7.24 13.21
N ALA A 316 -41.02 7.36 12.14
CA ALA A 316 -42.34 6.74 12.07
C ALA A 316 -42.22 5.20 12.14
N GLN A 317 -43.24 4.55 12.71
CA GLN A 317 -43.26 3.08 12.87
C GLN A 317 -43.13 2.33 11.54
N HIS A 318 -43.63 2.93 10.45
CA HIS A 318 -43.61 2.34 9.12
C HIS A 318 -43.04 3.34 8.12
N ALA A 319 -42.24 2.83 7.21
CA ALA A 319 -41.70 3.58 6.09
C ALA A 319 -42.78 4.08 5.14
N ASP A 320 -42.56 5.24 4.53
CA ASP A 320 -43.36 5.73 3.41
C ASP A 320 -43.15 4.83 2.19
N LYS A 321 -44.23 4.24 1.68
CA LYS A 321 -44.19 3.31 0.54
C LYS A 321 -43.69 3.99 -0.73
N THR A 322 -44.09 5.24 -0.97
CA THR A 322 -43.72 6.02 -2.16
C THR A 322 -42.21 6.30 -2.14
N LEU A 323 -41.67 6.72 -0.99
CA LEU A 323 -40.23 6.96 -0.85
C LEU A 323 -39.41 5.68 -1.01
N LYS A 324 -39.91 4.53 -0.51
CA LYS A 324 -39.26 3.23 -0.74
C LYS A 324 -39.29 2.81 -2.21
N GLU A 325 -40.41 2.99 -2.89
CA GLU A 325 -40.53 2.66 -4.32
C GLU A 325 -39.64 3.55 -5.17
N GLN A 326 -39.56 4.83 -4.85
CA GLN A 326 -38.62 5.76 -5.49
C GLN A 326 -37.15 5.38 -5.21
N ALA A 327 -36.79 5.03 -3.98
CA ALA A 327 -35.43 4.58 -3.68
C ALA A 327 -35.06 3.30 -4.44
N LYS A 328 -36.02 2.40 -4.69
CA LYS A 328 -35.84 1.17 -5.47
C LYS A 328 -35.71 1.41 -6.97
N SER A 329 -36.23 2.53 -7.51
CA SER A 329 -36.11 2.85 -8.93
C SER A 329 -34.79 3.54 -9.28
N LEU A 330 -33.96 3.86 -8.28
CA LEU A 330 -32.64 4.43 -8.51
C LEU A 330 -31.73 3.44 -9.22
N PRO A 331 -30.86 3.91 -10.13
CA PRO A 331 -29.92 3.07 -10.85
C PRO A 331 -28.78 2.63 -9.91
N MET A 332 -29.08 1.67 -9.05
CA MET A 332 -28.18 1.09 -8.05
C MET A 332 -28.47 -0.40 -7.99
N HIS A 333 -27.43 -1.24 -7.91
CA HIS A 333 -27.69 -2.65 -7.62
C HIS A 333 -28.23 -2.82 -6.22
N ARG A 334 -29.00 -3.89 -6.06
CA ARG A 334 -29.45 -4.37 -4.77
C ARG A 334 -29.36 -5.88 -4.77
N TYR A 335 -28.13 -6.39 -4.77
CA TYR A 335 -27.90 -7.83 -4.67
C TYR A 335 -28.00 -8.28 -3.21
N ASP A 336 -28.49 -9.50 -3.02
CA ASP A 336 -28.60 -10.14 -1.72
C ASP A 336 -27.54 -11.24 -1.60
N TRP A 337 -26.53 -10.99 -0.76
CA TRP A 337 -25.42 -11.91 -0.48
C TRP A 337 -25.89 -13.32 -0.11
N TRP A 338 -27.06 -13.42 0.52
CA TRP A 338 -27.60 -14.68 1.06
C TRP A 338 -28.97 -15.02 0.46
N ALA A 339 -29.24 -14.57 -0.76
CA ALA A 339 -30.45 -14.99 -1.48
C ALA A 339 -30.53 -16.52 -1.54
N PRO A 340 -31.70 -17.14 -1.28
CA PRO A 340 -31.85 -18.59 -1.39
C PRO A 340 -31.42 -19.10 -2.78
N GLY A 341 -30.59 -20.15 -2.82
CA GLY A 341 -30.04 -20.70 -4.07
C GLY A 341 -28.86 -19.92 -4.66
N SER A 342 -28.42 -18.83 -4.03
CA SER A 342 -27.21 -18.07 -4.36
C SER A 342 -26.08 -18.47 -3.44
N ALA A 343 -24.98 -19.01 -3.99
CA ALA A 343 -23.78 -19.27 -3.21
C ALA A 343 -22.54 -18.85 -4.02
N PRO A 344 -21.58 -18.15 -3.40
CA PRO A 344 -20.33 -17.85 -4.08
C PRO A 344 -19.53 -19.13 -4.38
N PRO A 345 -18.64 -19.11 -5.38
CA PRO A 345 -17.84 -20.28 -5.76
C PRO A 345 -16.76 -20.70 -4.74
N TRP A 346 -16.65 -20.01 -3.60
CA TRP A 346 -15.72 -20.35 -2.52
C TRP A 346 -16.47 -20.73 -1.24
N PRO A 347 -15.83 -21.45 -0.29
CA PRO A 347 -16.43 -21.76 1.00
C PRO A 347 -16.87 -20.49 1.73
N PHE A 348 -18.17 -20.33 1.90
CA PHE A 348 -18.77 -19.21 2.62
C PHE A 348 -19.80 -19.74 3.62
N LYS A 349 -19.87 -19.12 4.80
CA LYS A 349 -20.83 -19.49 5.84
C LYS A 349 -21.83 -18.37 6.05
N ILE A 350 -23.09 -18.64 5.73
CA ILE A 350 -24.20 -17.73 6.04
C ILE A 350 -24.32 -17.63 7.57
N PRO A 351 -24.43 -16.42 8.15
CA PRO A 351 -24.59 -16.29 9.58
C PRO A 351 -25.90 -16.96 10.03
N LYS A 352 -25.85 -17.71 11.14
CA LYS A 352 -26.97 -18.54 11.66
C LYS A 352 -28.37 -17.89 11.61
N PRO A 353 -28.55 -16.58 11.91
CA PRO A 353 -29.88 -15.96 11.82
C PRO A 353 -30.50 -15.98 10.41
N PHE A 354 -29.66 -16.05 9.37
CA PHE A 354 -30.04 -16.00 7.95
C PHE A 354 -29.92 -17.36 7.26
N ASP A 355 -29.33 -18.36 7.90
CA ASP A 355 -29.18 -19.72 7.36
C ASP A 355 -30.46 -20.52 7.58
N LYS A 356 -31.53 -20.13 6.88
CA LYS A 356 -32.87 -20.72 6.98
C LYS A 356 -33.48 -20.94 5.58
N PRO A 357 -34.19 -22.06 5.36
CA PRO A 357 -34.75 -22.40 4.06
C PRO A 357 -35.86 -21.45 3.58
N ASP A 358 -36.48 -20.69 4.49
CA ASP A 358 -37.58 -19.75 4.25
C ASP A 358 -37.13 -18.27 4.28
N LEU A 359 -35.83 -18.00 4.13
CA LEU A 359 -35.33 -16.63 4.16
C LEU A 359 -35.88 -15.81 2.98
N GLU A 360 -36.70 -14.81 3.28
CA GLU A 360 -37.16 -13.84 2.27
C GLU A 360 -35.96 -13.12 1.64
N SER A 361 -35.92 -13.08 0.31
CA SER A 361 -34.89 -12.33 -0.40
C SER A 361 -35.13 -10.84 -0.26
N VAL A 362 -34.05 -10.10 -0.01
CA VAL A 362 -34.11 -8.64 0.16
C VAL A 362 -33.62 -7.91 -1.09
N GLY A 363 -33.26 -8.62 -2.17
CA GLY A 363 -32.66 -8.08 -3.38
C GLY A 363 -32.55 -9.10 -4.50
N ASN A 364 -31.86 -8.75 -5.57
CA ASN A 364 -31.57 -9.66 -6.68
C ASN A 364 -30.54 -10.71 -6.27
N THR A 365 -30.60 -11.88 -6.91
CA THR A 365 -29.58 -12.93 -6.76
C THR A 365 -28.23 -12.42 -7.31
N MET A 366 -27.15 -12.71 -6.60
CA MET A 366 -25.79 -12.40 -7.06
C MET A 366 -25.46 -13.22 -8.32
N PRO A 367 -24.94 -12.61 -9.40
CA PRO A 367 -24.64 -13.31 -10.64
C PRO A 367 -23.27 -14.02 -10.58
N TRP A 368 -23.10 -14.96 -9.65
CA TRP A 368 -21.83 -15.66 -9.40
C TRP A 368 -21.21 -16.33 -10.63
N ALA A 369 -22.02 -16.73 -11.61
CA ALA A 369 -21.56 -17.30 -12.87
C ALA A 369 -20.70 -16.32 -13.70
N GLU A 370 -20.84 -15.01 -13.48
CA GLU A 370 -20.08 -13.98 -14.18
C GLU A 370 -18.67 -13.77 -13.60
N TRP A 371 -18.38 -14.33 -12.42
CA TRP A 371 -17.12 -14.10 -11.73
C TRP A 371 -16.33 -15.39 -11.48
N ASP A 372 -15.35 -15.63 -12.36
CA ASP A 372 -14.35 -16.67 -12.17
C ASP A 372 -13.18 -16.13 -11.33
N ILE A 373 -13.20 -16.44 -10.04
CA ILE A 373 -12.15 -16.06 -9.09
C ILE A 373 -10.83 -16.84 -9.25
N THR A 374 -10.81 -17.89 -10.05
CA THR A 374 -9.60 -18.72 -10.26
C THR A 374 -8.73 -18.20 -11.39
N SER A 375 -9.28 -17.30 -12.21
CA SER A 375 -8.56 -16.70 -13.31
C SER A 375 -7.44 -15.78 -12.85
N PRO A 376 -6.25 -15.82 -13.49
CA PRO A 376 -5.18 -14.88 -13.18
C PRO A 376 -5.60 -13.46 -13.53
N ILE A 377 -5.34 -12.53 -12.61
CA ILE A 377 -5.61 -11.10 -12.79
C ILE A 377 -4.31 -10.41 -13.21
N SER A 378 -4.40 -9.54 -14.20
CA SER A 378 -3.32 -8.63 -14.59
C SER A 378 -3.69 -7.20 -14.23
N LYS A 379 -2.69 -6.45 -13.74
CA LYS A 379 -2.79 -5.04 -13.39
C LYS A 379 -1.99 -4.22 -14.39
N SER A 380 -2.57 -3.15 -14.89
CA SER A 380 -1.85 -2.15 -15.69
C SER A 380 -2.33 -0.74 -15.37
N VAL A 381 -1.41 0.22 -15.47
CA VAL A 381 -1.72 1.65 -15.31
C VAL A 381 -1.61 2.32 -16.67
N PHE A 382 -2.73 2.87 -17.15
CA PHE A 382 -2.78 3.60 -18.40
C PHE A 382 -2.69 5.10 -18.10
N HIS A 383 -1.64 5.73 -18.61
CA HIS A 383 -1.47 7.17 -18.52
C HIS A 383 -2.05 7.84 -19.76
N PHE A 384 -3.02 8.74 -19.56
CA PHE A 384 -3.53 9.62 -20.60
C PHE A 384 -3.00 11.03 -20.38
N THR A 385 -2.37 11.60 -21.40
CA THR A 385 -1.92 12.99 -21.35
C THR A 385 -3.11 13.95 -21.32
N LYS A 386 -2.86 15.20 -20.96
CA LYS A 386 -3.86 16.27 -21.03
C LYS A 386 -4.51 16.38 -22.41
N GLU A 387 -3.73 16.24 -23.47
CA GLU A 387 -4.17 16.33 -24.86
C GLU A 387 -5.06 15.15 -25.25
N GLN A 388 -4.72 13.94 -24.79
CA GLN A 388 -5.54 12.74 -25.00
C GLN A 388 -6.88 12.86 -24.27
N VAL A 389 -6.86 13.32 -23.01
CA VAL A 389 -8.09 13.59 -22.24
C VAL A 389 -8.94 14.67 -22.92
N ALA A 390 -8.33 15.72 -23.45
CA ALA A 390 -9.03 16.77 -24.20
C ALA A 390 -9.66 16.23 -25.50
N THR A 391 -8.97 15.31 -26.19
CA THR A 391 -9.46 14.65 -27.40
C THR A 391 -10.69 13.79 -27.10
N LEU A 392 -10.62 12.95 -26.06
CA LEU A 392 -11.77 12.17 -25.58
C LEU A 392 -12.94 13.07 -25.21
N TRP A 393 -12.68 14.12 -24.45
CA TRP A 393 -13.70 15.06 -23.99
C TRP A 393 -14.38 15.78 -25.15
N LYS A 394 -13.62 16.22 -26.16
CA LYS A 394 -14.16 16.83 -27.37
C LYS A 394 -15.06 15.83 -28.12
N LYS A 395 -14.54 14.63 -28.41
CA LYS A 395 -15.28 13.57 -29.11
C LYS A 395 -16.59 13.21 -28.39
N ALA A 396 -16.57 13.07 -27.06
CA ALA A 396 -17.77 12.77 -26.29
C ALA A 396 -18.81 13.91 -26.33
N ASN A 397 -18.39 15.16 -26.53
CA ASN A 397 -19.31 16.30 -26.65
C ASN A 397 -19.76 16.56 -28.09
N GLU A 398 -19.18 15.89 -29.09
CA GLU A 398 -19.63 16.01 -30.49
C GLU A 398 -21.04 15.46 -30.62
N GLY A 399 -21.99 16.32 -30.98
CA GLY A 399 -23.41 15.97 -31.11
C GLY A 399 -24.16 15.78 -29.79
N SER A 400 -23.52 15.99 -28.62
CA SER A 400 -24.20 15.88 -27.33
C SER A 400 -25.19 17.02 -27.10
N GLN A 401 -26.38 16.68 -26.61
CA GLN A 401 -27.41 17.67 -26.21
C GLN A 401 -27.13 18.33 -24.85
N GLN A 402 -26.11 17.84 -24.12
CA GLN A 402 -25.71 18.36 -22.82
C GLN A 402 -24.19 18.43 -22.69
N ARG A 403 -23.71 19.33 -21.83
CA ARG A 403 -22.28 19.42 -21.54
C ARG A 403 -21.84 18.22 -20.70
N LEU A 404 -20.95 17.41 -21.28
CA LEU A 404 -20.30 16.28 -20.59
C LEU A 404 -18.97 16.75 -19.99
N SER A 405 -18.54 16.12 -18.89
CA SER A 405 -17.25 16.40 -18.25
C SER A 405 -16.13 15.55 -18.82
N GLN A 406 -14.88 15.93 -18.54
CA GLN A 406 -13.71 15.10 -18.84
C GLN A 406 -13.76 13.75 -18.10
N HIS A 407 -14.33 13.70 -16.88
CA HIS A 407 -14.52 12.45 -16.17
C HIS A 407 -15.51 11.53 -16.89
N ASP A 408 -16.62 12.08 -17.40
CA ASP A 408 -17.63 11.31 -18.14
C ASP A 408 -16.99 10.67 -19.39
N ALA A 409 -16.19 11.45 -20.12
CA ALA A 409 -15.51 11.01 -21.32
C ALA A 409 -14.44 9.94 -21.03
N VAL A 410 -13.60 10.15 -20.00
CA VAL A 410 -12.56 9.18 -19.61
C VAL A 410 -13.17 7.87 -19.12
N LEU A 411 -14.20 7.94 -18.26
CA LEU A 411 -14.88 6.75 -17.75
C LEU A 411 -15.58 5.98 -18.88
N ALA A 412 -16.33 6.67 -19.73
CA ALA A 412 -16.98 6.04 -20.88
C ALA A 412 -15.96 5.37 -21.80
N HIS A 413 -14.82 6.01 -22.04
CA HIS A 413 -13.76 5.47 -22.89
C HIS A 413 -13.17 4.18 -22.33
N ILE A 414 -12.71 4.17 -21.08
CA ILE A 414 -12.10 2.98 -20.49
C ILE A 414 -13.12 1.84 -20.33
N TRP A 415 -14.37 2.17 -19.97
CA TRP A 415 -15.46 1.20 -19.89
C TRP A 415 -15.72 0.54 -21.26
N SER A 416 -15.72 1.32 -22.33
CA SER A 416 -15.84 0.82 -23.71
C SER A 416 -14.66 -0.05 -24.14
N CYS A 417 -13.43 0.32 -23.76
CA CYS A 417 -12.24 -0.47 -24.06
C CYS A 417 -12.25 -1.82 -23.33
N ILE A 418 -12.64 -1.85 -22.05
CA ILE A 418 -12.77 -3.10 -21.28
C ILE A 418 -13.87 -3.99 -21.88
N ALA A 419 -15.00 -3.42 -22.31
CA ALA A 419 -16.07 -4.19 -22.94
C ALA A 419 -15.60 -4.92 -24.22
N ARG A 420 -14.87 -4.21 -25.09
CA ARG A 420 -14.26 -4.79 -26.30
C ARG A 420 -13.16 -5.81 -25.98
N ALA A 421 -12.32 -5.51 -25.00
CA ALA A 421 -11.27 -6.42 -24.56
C ALA A 421 -11.84 -7.76 -24.07
N ARG A 422 -13.06 -7.74 -23.51
CA ARG A 422 -13.83 -8.91 -23.10
C ARG A 422 -14.65 -9.57 -24.24
N GLY A 423 -14.57 -9.06 -25.46
CA GLY A 423 -15.25 -9.62 -26.63
C GLY A 423 -16.79 -9.55 -26.57
N LEU A 424 -17.34 -8.46 -26.02
CA LEU A 424 -18.78 -8.29 -25.78
C LEU A 424 -19.52 -7.57 -26.93
N GLU A 425 -18.93 -7.45 -28.13
CA GLU A 425 -19.46 -6.64 -29.24
C GLU A 425 -20.84 -7.09 -29.73
N ASN A 426 -21.14 -8.38 -29.63
CA ASN A 426 -22.41 -8.96 -30.08
C ASN A 426 -23.42 -9.19 -28.94
N ASP A 427 -23.05 -8.81 -27.72
CA ASP A 427 -23.83 -9.08 -26.53
C ASP A 427 -24.87 -7.97 -26.31
N LYS A 428 -26.14 -8.35 -26.21
CA LYS A 428 -27.27 -7.43 -26.06
C LYS A 428 -27.68 -7.22 -24.61
N ASP A 429 -27.13 -7.98 -23.69
CA ASP A 429 -27.42 -7.83 -22.28
C ASP A 429 -26.62 -6.66 -21.70
N SER A 430 -27.04 -6.22 -20.51
CA SER A 430 -26.41 -5.10 -19.82
C SER A 430 -24.95 -5.42 -19.45
N PHE A 431 -24.08 -4.46 -19.77
CA PHE A 431 -22.78 -4.32 -19.15
C PHE A 431 -22.89 -3.25 -18.08
N HIS A 432 -22.29 -3.49 -16.91
CA HIS A 432 -22.48 -2.65 -15.73
C HIS A 432 -21.18 -1.95 -15.35
N CYS A 433 -21.27 -0.64 -15.10
CA CYS A 433 -20.21 0.18 -14.53
C CYS A 433 -20.67 0.69 -13.16
N ASP A 434 -20.20 0.02 -12.12
CA ASP A 434 -20.47 0.31 -10.72
C ASP A 434 -19.57 1.44 -10.23
N LEU A 435 -20.07 2.68 -10.29
CA LEU A 435 -19.29 3.87 -9.97
C LEU A 435 -19.56 4.35 -8.53
N VAL A 436 -18.48 4.47 -7.75
CA VAL A 436 -18.51 5.12 -6.43
C VAL A 436 -18.70 6.63 -6.60
N TYR A 437 -19.70 7.20 -5.91
CA TYR A 437 -19.97 8.63 -5.92
C TYR A 437 -20.00 9.21 -4.51
N GLY A 438 -19.14 10.22 -4.29
CA GLY A 438 -19.17 11.03 -3.08
C GLY A 438 -20.36 12.00 -3.06
N VAL A 439 -21.26 11.84 -2.09
CA VAL A 439 -22.50 12.62 -2.00
C VAL A 439 -22.36 13.91 -1.19
N ARG A 440 -21.16 14.25 -0.69
CA ARG A 440 -20.94 15.50 0.07
C ARG A 440 -21.47 16.75 -0.66
N PRO A 441 -21.18 16.97 -1.97
CA PRO A 441 -21.69 18.15 -2.66
C PRO A 441 -23.22 18.14 -2.78
N SER A 442 -23.82 16.96 -3.04
CA SER A 442 -25.28 16.81 -3.11
C SER A 442 -25.97 17.08 -1.78
N PHE A 443 -25.30 16.77 -0.67
CA PHE A 443 -25.78 16.99 0.69
C PHE A 443 -25.32 18.31 1.31
N GLN A 444 -24.53 19.11 0.59
CA GLN A 444 -23.93 20.34 1.08
C GLN A 444 -23.18 20.14 2.42
N LEU A 445 -22.59 18.95 2.60
CA LEU A 445 -21.82 18.64 3.79
C LEU A 445 -20.50 19.40 3.73
N ASP A 446 -20.12 20.02 4.86
CA ASP A 446 -18.82 20.68 4.99
C ASP A 446 -17.71 19.66 4.78
N ASN A 447 -16.58 20.10 4.24
CA ASN A 447 -15.40 19.26 4.08
C ASN A 447 -14.95 18.65 5.43
N LYS A 448 -15.17 19.33 6.55
CA LYS A 448 -14.88 18.86 7.92
C LYS A 448 -15.75 17.70 8.38
N PHE A 449 -16.82 17.36 7.64
CA PHE A 449 -17.70 16.25 7.98
C PHE A 449 -16.94 14.91 7.88
N LEU A 450 -16.81 14.26 9.04
CA LEU A 450 -16.17 12.96 9.16
C LEU A 450 -17.12 11.84 8.74
N GLY A 451 -16.58 10.92 7.94
CA GLY A 451 -17.27 9.74 7.46
C GLY A 451 -17.03 9.50 5.97
N SER A 452 -17.71 8.50 5.43
CA SER A 452 -17.66 8.13 4.02
C SER A 452 -19.05 8.25 3.39
N PRO A 453 -19.60 9.48 3.23
CA PRO A 453 -20.87 9.69 2.55
C PRO A 453 -20.65 9.42 1.05
N ILE A 454 -20.74 8.14 0.68
CA ILE A 454 -20.62 7.63 -0.67
C ILE A 454 -21.80 6.71 -0.98
N VAL A 455 -22.15 6.61 -2.25
CA VAL A 455 -23.10 5.61 -2.77
C VAL A 455 -22.48 4.93 -3.99
N MET A 456 -22.94 3.73 -4.30
CA MET A 456 -22.57 3.03 -5.55
C MET A 456 -23.72 3.13 -6.54
N MET A 457 -23.47 3.70 -7.72
CA MET A 457 -24.46 3.73 -8.80
C MET A 457 -24.13 2.67 -9.86
N ASN A 458 -25.16 2.11 -10.49
CA ASN A 458 -25.04 1.23 -11.63
C ASN A 458 -25.26 2.05 -12.92
N ILE A 459 -24.19 2.27 -13.69
CA ILE A 459 -24.28 2.79 -15.04
C ILE A 459 -24.39 1.59 -15.98
N GLU A 460 -25.53 1.43 -16.64
CA GLU A 460 -25.78 0.28 -17.52
C GLU A 460 -26.17 0.70 -18.93
N LEU A 461 -25.70 -0.08 -19.89
CA LEU A 461 -26.08 -0.10 -21.31
C LEU A 461 -25.88 -1.52 -21.84
N PRO A 462 -26.57 -1.92 -22.92
CA PRO A 462 -26.22 -3.14 -23.66
C PRO A 462 -24.74 -3.18 -24.02
N ALA A 463 -24.06 -4.30 -23.78
CA ALA A 463 -22.61 -4.39 -23.96
C ALA A 463 -22.17 -4.08 -25.40
N SER A 464 -22.96 -4.50 -26.39
CA SER A 464 -22.80 -4.17 -27.81
C SER A 464 -22.81 -2.66 -28.08
N GLN A 465 -23.65 -1.89 -27.39
CA GLN A 465 -23.67 -0.42 -27.51
C GLN A 465 -22.43 0.22 -26.87
N VAL A 466 -21.98 -0.32 -25.74
CA VAL A 466 -20.75 0.14 -25.05
C VAL A 466 -19.50 -0.18 -25.90
N CYS A 467 -19.51 -1.30 -26.64
CA CYS A 467 -18.41 -1.67 -27.51
C CYS A 467 -18.30 -0.79 -28.77
N ASP A 468 -19.42 -0.27 -29.28
CA ASP A 468 -19.46 0.49 -30.53
C ASP A 468 -18.62 1.77 -30.45
N ARG A 469 -17.58 1.85 -31.30
CA ARG A 469 -16.61 2.95 -31.34
C ARG A 469 -17.23 4.29 -31.76
N SER A 470 -18.41 4.26 -32.37
CA SER A 470 -19.17 5.43 -32.79
C SER A 470 -20.06 6.01 -31.67
N ASN A 471 -20.34 5.23 -30.62
CA ASN A 471 -21.26 5.59 -29.55
C ASN A 471 -20.61 6.33 -28.36
N SER A 472 -19.40 6.88 -28.51
CA SER A 472 -18.71 7.55 -27.40
C SER A 472 -19.53 8.65 -26.73
N THR A 473 -20.32 9.39 -27.51
CA THR A 473 -21.22 10.45 -27.01
C THR A 473 -22.38 9.87 -26.20
N GLU A 474 -22.97 8.76 -26.65
CA GLU A 474 -24.09 8.09 -25.98
C GLU A 474 -23.65 7.45 -24.66
N VAL A 475 -22.53 6.73 -24.67
CA VAL A 475 -21.96 6.09 -23.46
C VAL A 475 -21.62 7.15 -22.40
N ALA A 476 -20.95 8.24 -22.78
CA ALA A 476 -20.64 9.33 -21.85
C ALA A 476 -21.90 10.10 -21.39
N THR A 477 -22.92 10.19 -22.25
CA THR A 477 -24.24 10.73 -21.89
C THR A 477 -24.93 9.89 -20.84
N GLN A 478 -24.86 8.56 -20.95
CA GLN A 478 -25.42 7.66 -19.93
C GLN A 478 -24.74 7.84 -18.58
N VAL A 479 -23.40 7.91 -18.55
CA VAL A 479 -22.64 8.21 -17.32
C VAL A 479 -23.17 9.49 -16.66
N ARG A 480 -23.34 10.57 -17.44
CA ARG A 480 -23.85 11.86 -16.95
C ARG A 480 -25.31 11.77 -16.47
N ASN A 481 -26.16 11.02 -17.17
CA ASN A 481 -27.57 10.88 -16.82
C ASN A 481 -27.74 10.12 -15.50
N THR A 482 -27.05 8.99 -15.32
CA THR A 482 -27.06 8.22 -14.07
C THR A 482 -26.57 9.08 -12.90
N LEU A 483 -25.47 9.81 -13.09
CA LEU A 483 -24.96 10.78 -12.11
C LEU A 483 -26.00 11.84 -11.74
N LYS A 484 -26.70 12.42 -12.71
CA LYS A 484 -27.76 13.43 -12.47
C LYS A 484 -28.94 12.84 -11.70
N THR A 485 -29.36 11.62 -12.04
CA THR A 485 -30.44 10.92 -11.34
C THR A 485 -30.06 10.67 -9.88
N ILE A 486 -28.88 10.11 -9.63
CA ILE A 486 -28.41 9.81 -8.26
C ILE A 486 -28.13 11.09 -7.47
N SER A 487 -27.49 12.09 -8.07
CA SER A 487 -27.13 13.33 -7.36
C SER A 487 -28.32 14.26 -7.06
N ASN A 488 -29.52 13.94 -7.58
CA ASN A 488 -30.74 14.71 -7.33
C ASN A 488 -31.12 14.64 -5.83
N PRO A 489 -31.26 15.78 -5.12
CA PRO A 489 -31.58 15.79 -3.69
C PRO A 489 -32.88 15.07 -3.32
N TYR A 490 -33.89 15.06 -4.20
CA TYR A 490 -35.14 14.33 -3.97
C TYR A 490 -34.93 12.81 -4.01
N ASN A 491 -34.06 12.33 -4.88
CA ASN A 491 -33.72 10.91 -4.99
C ASN A 491 -32.84 10.45 -3.83
N LEU A 492 -31.83 11.26 -3.44
CA LEU A 492 -30.99 10.93 -2.29
C LEU A 492 -31.76 10.95 -0.97
N SER A 493 -32.65 11.92 -0.78
CA SER A 493 -33.46 12.00 0.44
C SER A 493 -34.42 10.82 0.58
N ALA A 494 -35.01 10.36 -0.54
CA ALA A 494 -35.79 9.12 -0.58
C ALA A 494 -34.91 7.87 -0.31
N HIS A 495 -33.70 7.83 -0.85
CA HIS A 495 -32.74 6.75 -0.57
C HIS A 495 -32.37 6.67 0.91
N LEU A 496 -32.04 7.82 1.53
CA LEU A 496 -31.78 7.91 2.96
C LEU A 496 -32.98 7.44 3.79
N HIS A 497 -34.20 7.86 3.42
CA HIS A 497 -35.43 7.36 4.06
C HIS A 497 -35.51 5.84 3.96
N ALA A 498 -35.30 5.25 2.78
CA ALA A 498 -35.37 3.79 2.63
C ALA A 498 -34.33 3.04 3.47
N LEU A 499 -33.13 3.61 3.64
CA LEU A 499 -32.04 3.03 4.44
C LEU A 499 -32.37 2.94 5.94
N THR A 500 -33.10 3.92 6.51
CA THR A 500 -33.48 3.87 7.95
C THR A 500 -34.40 2.71 8.28
N TYR A 501 -35.11 2.18 7.28
CA TYR A 501 -36.01 1.03 7.40
C TYR A 501 -35.44 -0.27 6.84
N GLU A 502 -34.14 -0.30 6.53
CA GLU A 502 -33.47 -1.51 6.07
C GLU A 502 -33.24 -2.47 7.24
N LYS A 503 -33.86 -3.65 7.18
CA LYS A 503 -33.81 -4.63 8.28
C LYS A 503 -32.51 -5.40 8.34
N SER A 504 -31.84 -5.54 7.20
CA SER A 504 -30.63 -6.36 7.08
C SER A 504 -29.63 -5.76 6.08
N PRO A 505 -29.12 -4.54 6.35
CA PRO A 505 -28.21 -3.85 5.43
C PRO A 505 -26.95 -4.66 5.09
N GLN A 506 -26.48 -5.50 6.00
CA GLN A 506 -25.35 -6.41 5.81
C GLN A 506 -25.56 -7.47 4.70
N ARG A 507 -26.80 -7.69 4.26
CA ARG A 507 -27.13 -8.59 3.14
C ARG A 507 -26.95 -7.92 1.79
N ILE A 508 -26.97 -6.60 1.75
CA ILE A 508 -27.12 -5.86 0.50
C ILE A 508 -25.75 -5.50 -0.05
N TRP A 509 -25.56 -5.83 -1.32
CA TRP A 509 -24.41 -5.40 -2.10
C TRP A 509 -24.87 -4.57 -3.29
N GLN A 510 -24.22 -3.43 -3.51
CA GLN A 510 -24.61 -2.45 -4.54
C GLN A 510 -23.68 -2.44 -5.76
N ALA A 511 -22.80 -3.43 -5.87
CA ALA A 511 -21.91 -3.62 -7.01
C ALA A 511 -21.85 -5.11 -7.37
N PHE A 512 -21.11 -5.46 -8.42
CA PHE A 512 -20.60 -6.81 -8.60
C PHE A 512 -19.25 -6.77 -9.32
N LEU A 513 -18.62 -7.92 -9.53
CA LEU A 513 -17.30 -8.06 -10.18
C LEU A 513 -17.36 -9.17 -11.23
N GLY A 514 -16.33 -9.25 -12.08
CA GLY A 514 -16.27 -10.26 -13.13
C GLY A 514 -16.66 -9.74 -14.51
N ARG A 515 -17.02 -10.65 -15.42
CA ARG A 515 -17.04 -10.42 -16.87
C ARG A 515 -18.02 -9.32 -17.31
N ARG A 516 -19.16 -9.18 -16.63
CA ARG A 516 -20.19 -8.18 -16.95
C ARG A 516 -20.17 -6.91 -16.09
N HIS A 517 -19.20 -6.78 -15.20
CA HIS A 517 -19.10 -5.63 -14.30
C HIS A 517 -17.72 -4.99 -14.36
N VAL A 518 -17.69 -3.67 -14.19
CA VAL A 518 -16.51 -2.94 -13.74
C VAL A 518 -16.88 -2.15 -12.50
N LEU A 519 -16.04 -2.24 -11.46
CA LEU A 519 -16.18 -1.51 -10.21
C LEU A 519 -15.18 -0.36 -10.21
N VAL A 520 -15.70 0.86 -10.24
CA VAL A 520 -14.93 2.07 -10.49
C VAL A 520 -14.90 2.95 -9.25
N THR A 521 -13.69 3.25 -8.79
CA THR A 521 -13.45 4.33 -7.83
C THR A 521 -12.64 5.44 -8.49
N THR A 522 -12.88 6.68 -8.09
CA THR A 522 -12.25 7.86 -8.70
C THR A 522 -11.65 8.74 -7.63
N TRP A 523 -10.37 9.05 -7.78
CA TRP A 523 -9.65 10.05 -6.98
C TRP A 523 -9.48 11.33 -7.79
N ALA A 524 -10.30 11.52 -8.83
CA ALA A 524 -10.37 12.77 -9.56
C ALA A 524 -10.65 13.91 -8.57
N ARG A 525 -9.76 14.92 -8.53
CA ARG A 525 -9.84 16.09 -7.64
C ARG A 525 -9.59 15.78 -6.17
N ALA A 526 -9.02 14.62 -5.85
CA ALA A 526 -8.61 14.31 -4.48
C ALA A 526 -7.49 15.24 -3.98
N GLY A 527 -6.68 15.80 -4.89
CA GLY A 527 -5.60 16.73 -4.56
C GLY A 527 -4.40 16.04 -3.90
N VAL A 528 -4.18 14.75 -4.20
CA VAL A 528 -3.20 13.92 -3.49
C VAL A 528 -1.76 14.40 -3.69
N TYR A 529 -1.46 14.96 -4.87
CA TYR A 529 -0.14 15.52 -5.15
C TYR A 529 0.07 16.91 -4.55
N GLY A 530 -1.01 17.53 -4.07
CA GLY A 530 -0.99 18.82 -3.40
C GLY A 530 -0.72 18.76 -1.90
N ILE A 531 -0.60 17.56 -1.34
CA ILE A 531 -0.36 17.35 0.08
C ILE A 531 1.11 17.71 0.38
N ASP A 532 1.31 18.75 1.18
CA ASP A 532 2.62 19.19 1.66
C ASP A 532 2.60 19.36 3.18
N PHE A 533 3.46 18.63 3.90
CA PHE A 533 3.57 18.72 5.35
C PHE A 533 4.46 19.87 5.84
N GLY A 534 4.92 20.76 4.95
CA GLY A 534 5.77 21.91 5.26
C GLY A 534 7.27 21.60 5.23
N LEU A 535 7.64 20.39 4.78
CA LEU A 535 9.03 19.93 4.69
C LEU A 535 9.69 20.25 3.34
N GLY A 536 8.97 20.91 2.43
CA GLY A 536 9.45 21.19 1.07
C GLY A 536 9.51 19.97 0.16
N SER A 537 8.91 18.85 0.58
CA SER A 537 8.79 17.62 -0.20
C SER A 537 7.48 17.63 -0.97
N ASN A 538 7.55 17.55 -2.30
CA ASN A 538 6.37 17.36 -3.14
C ASN A 538 6.03 15.87 -3.20
N CYS A 539 4.74 15.53 -3.10
CA CYS A 539 4.27 14.19 -3.41
C CYS A 539 4.53 13.92 -4.89
N VAL A 540 5.46 12.99 -5.18
CA VAL A 540 5.87 12.66 -6.57
C VAL A 540 5.08 11.49 -7.15
N TYR A 541 4.46 10.68 -6.28
CA TYR A 541 3.74 9.49 -6.68
C TYR A 541 2.70 9.12 -5.62
N ALA A 542 1.50 8.79 -6.07
CA ALA A 542 0.43 8.27 -5.24
C ALA A 542 -0.16 7.05 -5.93
N GLU A 543 -0.10 5.90 -5.25
CA GLU A 543 -0.72 4.67 -5.71
C GLU A 543 -2.01 4.40 -4.96
N GLY A 544 -3.04 4.00 -5.68
CA GLY A 544 -4.25 3.49 -5.07
C GLY A 544 -4.15 1.99 -4.86
N VAL A 545 -4.20 1.58 -3.59
CA VAL A 545 -4.27 0.17 -3.21
C VAL A 545 -5.71 -0.28 -3.31
N VAL A 546 -5.99 -1.15 -4.27
CA VAL A 546 -7.28 -1.81 -4.50
C VAL A 546 -7.06 -3.32 -4.62
N PRO A 547 -8.04 -4.17 -4.24
CA PRO A 547 -7.89 -5.62 -4.36
C PRO A 547 -7.64 -6.08 -5.80
N GLU A 548 -6.83 -7.12 -5.98
CA GLU A 548 -6.58 -7.75 -7.27
C GLU A 548 -7.77 -8.62 -7.68
N MET A 549 -8.82 -7.99 -8.20
CA MET A 549 -10.06 -8.64 -8.63
C MET A 549 -10.45 -8.19 -10.04
N ASP A 550 -11.08 -9.08 -10.81
CA ASP A 550 -11.55 -8.78 -12.16
C ASP A 550 -12.62 -7.69 -12.17
N GLY A 551 -12.35 -6.63 -12.94
CA GLY A 551 -13.26 -5.50 -13.14
C GLY A 551 -12.93 -4.28 -12.28
N ILE A 552 -11.87 -4.30 -11.45
CA ILE A 552 -11.51 -3.13 -10.64
C ILE A 552 -10.85 -2.05 -11.52
N VAL A 553 -11.37 -0.82 -11.42
CA VAL A 553 -10.82 0.36 -12.10
C VAL A 553 -10.65 1.50 -11.10
N LEU A 554 -9.47 2.11 -11.10
CA LEU A 554 -9.17 3.34 -10.35
C LEU A 554 -8.78 4.44 -11.32
N ILE A 555 -9.54 5.53 -11.33
CA ILE A 555 -9.21 6.75 -12.10
C ILE A 555 -8.62 7.78 -11.13
N LYS A 556 -7.41 8.29 -11.39
CA LYS A 556 -6.78 9.34 -10.58
C LYS A 556 -6.13 10.42 -11.43
N GLU A 557 -5.93 11.60 -10.83
CA GLU A 557 -5.04 12.61 -11.41
C GLU A 557 -3.63 12.04 -11.58
N ALA A 558 -2.93 12.41 -12.65
CA ALA A 558 -1.55 12.00 -12.87
C ALA A 558 -0.58 12.83 -12.00
N PRO A 559 0.63 12.29 -11.69
CA PRO A 559 1.64 13.00 -10.92
C PRO A 559 1.99 14.36 -11.50
N GLY A 560 2.10 15.35 -10.62
CA GLY A 560 2.52 16.70 -11.01
C GLY A 560 2.13 17.75 -9.98
N PRO A 561 2.50 19.02 -10.24
CA PRO A 561 2.15 20.11 -9.36
C PRO A 561 0.62 20.28 -9.28
N LEU A 562 0.15 20.83 -8.16
CA LEU A 562 -1.24 21.28 -8.03
C LEU A 562 -1.63 22.18 -9.21
N SER A 563 -2.64 21.75 -9.94
CA SER A 563 -3.15 22.42 -11.12
C SER A 563 -4.58 22.89 -10.93
N LYS A 564 -5.05 23.77 -11.82
CA LYS A 564 -6.42 24.30 -11.75
C LYS A 564 -7.46 23.23 -12.07
N HIS A 565 -7.15 22.35 -13.01
CA HIS A 565 -7.97 21.19 -13.38
C HIS A 565 -7.23 19.91 -13.03
N TRP A 566 -7.94 18.93 -12.46
CA TRP A 566 -7.37 17.64 -12.04
C TRP A 566 -6.79 16.79 -13.19
N THR A 567 -7.03 17.19 -14.44
CA THR A 567 -6.56 16.55 -15.66
C THR A 567 -5.39 17.28 -16.31
N ASP A 568 -4.95 18.41 -15.75
CA ASP A 568 -3.90 19.25 -16.37
C ASP A 568 -2.54 18.54 -16.45
N ASN A 569 -2.25 17.63 -15.52
CA ASN A 569 -1.05 16.80 -15.56
C ASN A 569 -1.28 15.46 -16.29
N GLY A 570 -2.48 15.24 -16.83
CA GLY A 570 -2.94 13.94 -17.32
C GLY A 570 -3.76 13.16 -16.27
N VAL A 571 -4.11 11.93 -16.63
CA VAL A 571 -4.92 11.01 -15.84
C VAL A 571 -4.27 9.64 -15.85
N ASP A 572 -4.11 9.02 -14.69
CA ASP A 572 -3.70 7.63 -14.58
C ASP A 572 -4.94 6.76 -14.31
N ILE A 573 -5.05 5.64 -15.02
CA ILE A 573 -6.14 4.69 -14.85
C ILE A 573 -5.55 3.31 -14.55
N SER A 574 -5.66 2.86 -13.30
CA SER A 574 -5.30 1.50 -12.93
C SER A 574 -6.45 0.56 -13.26
N VAL A 575 -6.19 -0.47 -14.05
CA VAL A 575 -7.18 -1.48 -14.45
C VAL A 575 -6.70 -2.86 -14.01
N TYR A 576 -7.62 -3.62 -13.41
CA TYR A 576 -7.42 -5.00 -12.99
C TYR A 576 -8.51 -5.84 -13.64
N ILE A 577 -8.11 -6.68 -14.58
CA ILE A 577 -9.00 -7.61 -15.29
C ILE A 577 -8.26 -8.94 -15.50
N ARG A 578 -8.97 -9.96 -15.99
CA ARG A 578 -8.33 -11.24 -16.36
C ARG A 578 -7.15 -10.99 -17.29
N ALA A 579 -6.07 -11.77 -17.13
CA ALA A 579 -4.83 -11.57 -17.88
C ALA A 579 -5.05 -11.57 -19.41
N ASP A 580 -5.86 -12.50 -19.92
CA ASP A 580 -6.17 -12.58 -21.36
C ASP A 580 -6.97 -11.36 -21.86
N ASP A 581 -7.90 -10.85 -21.05
CA ASP A 581 -8.65 -9.64 -21.37
C ASP A 581 -7.71 -8.40 -21.31
N MET A 582 -6.75 -8.36 -20.39
CA MET A 582 -5.73 -7.29 -20.33
C MET A 582 -4.85 -7.28 -21.58
N ASP A 583 -4.43 -8.46 -22.03
CA ASP A 583 -3.69 -8.62 -23.28
C ASP A 583 -4.48 -8.08 -24.49
N CYS A 584 -5.80 -8.26 -24.50
CA CYS A 584 -6.67 -7.69 -25.52
C CYS A 584 -6.83 -6.17 -25.36
N LEU A 585 -6.94 -5.68 -24.12
CA LEU A 585 -7.06 -4.25 -23.81
C LEU A 585 -5.84 -3.46 -24.29
N VAL A 586 -4.62 -3.92 -23.99
CA VAL A 586 -3.38 -3.23 -24.41
C VAL A 586 -3.19 -3.22 -25.93
N ARG A 587 -3.88 -4.11 -26.65
CA ARG A 587 -3.89 -4.18 -28.13
C ARG A 587 -5.08 -3.44 -28.75
N ASP A 588 -6.01 -2.90 -27.96
CA ASP A 588 -7.13 -2.13 -28.52
C ASP A 588 -6.59 -0.87 -29.23
N PRO A 589 -6.75 -0.74 -30.56
CA PRO A 589 -6.16 0.36 -31.32
C PRO A 589 -6.72 1.72 -30.95
N VAL A 590 -7.84 1.79 -30.21
CA VAL A 590 -8.40 3.06 -29.74
C VAL A 590 -8.16 3.32 -28.26
N LEU A 591 -7.45 2.42 -27.54
CA LEU A 591 -7.17 2.61 -26.11
C LEU A 591 -6.50 3.96 -25.84
N PHE A 592 -5.46 4.28 -26.62
CA PHE A 592 -4.78 5.57 -26.58
C PHE A 592 -5.31 6.47 -27.70
N PRO A 593 -6.00 7.58 -27.37
CA PRO A 593 -6.48 8.53 -28.38
C PRO A 593 -5.30 9.15 -29.13
N THR A 594 -5.35 9.12 -30.47
CA THR A 594 -4.39 9.82 -31.33
C THR A 594 -4.56 11.33 -31.19
N THR A 595 -3.45 12.03 -30.96
CA THR A 595 -3.45 13.50 -30.87
C THR A 595 -3.22 14.12 -32.25
N MET A 596 -3.61 15.39 -32.46
CA MET A 596 -3.37 16.08 -33.73
C MET A 596 -1.88 16.23 -34.10
N SER A 597 -0.96 16.03 -33.13
CA SER A 597 0.48 15.94 -33.37
C SER A 597 0.88 14.64 -34.08
N ASP A 598 0.25 13.51 -33.73
CA ASP A 598 0.61 12.18 -34.25
C ASP A 598 0.19 12.00 -35.72
N GLU A 599 -0.86 12.70 -36.16
CA GLU A 599 -1.32 12.73 -37.56
C GLU A 599 -0.37 13.49 -38.51
N LYS A 600 0.55 14.31 -37.97
CA LYS A 600 1.56 15.01 -38.77
C LYS A 600 2.84 14.22 -38.98
N GLU A 601 3.18 13.28 -38.08
CA GLU A 601 4.35 12.41 -38.22
C GLU A 601 4.09 11.18 -39.12
N THR A 602 2.82 10.89 -39.40
CA THR A 602 2.38 9.76 -40.24
C THR A 602 1.97 10.14 -41.67
N ARG A 603 2.22 11.38 -42.11
CA ARG A 603 1.95 11.86 -43.47
C ARG A 603 3.20 12.17 -44.28
#